data_AF-A0AAN6IJN7-F1
#
_entry.id   AF-A0AAN6IJN7-F1
#
_cell.length_a   1.000
_cell.length_b   1.000
_cell.length_c   1.000
_cell.angle_alpha   90.00
_cell.angle_beta   90.00
_cell.angle_gamma   90.00
#
_symmetry.space_group_name_H-M   'P 1'
#
loop_
_entity.id
_entity.type
_entity.pdbx_description
1 polymer ?
#
loop_
_entity_poly.entity_id
_entity_poly.type
_entity_poly.pdbx_seq_one_letter_code
_entity_poly.pdbx_strand_id
1 'polypeptide(L)'
;DFAIGFTATISKNSTDMLFLELESNEGEVGVNHMRFLSNKDVSDISGMNLEWVRQKAYCGPLFGQLSDDLKENIDAFLAERNIDTGLTLFMQDYIEHKEQSEYLNWLRKFKSFVEA
;
A
#
# COMPACT_ATOMS: atom_id res chain seq x y z
N ASP A 1 8.10 16.84 3.09
CA ASP A 1 7.73 15.62 2.37
C ASP A 1 8.63 14.47 2.70
N PHE A 2 8.01 13.35 3.06
CA PHE A 2 8.66 12.04 3.20
C PHE A 2 7.97 11.08 2.23
N ALA A 3 8.72 10.08 1.75
CA ALA A 3 8.15 9.05 0.90
C ALA A 3 7.17 8.17 1.70
N ILE A 4 6.02 7.88 1.11
CA ILE A 4 4.98 7.03 1.71
C ILE A 4 4.90 5.73 0.93
N GLY A 5 5.34 4.64 1.54
CA GLY A 5 5.05 3.30 1.05
C GLY A 5 3.64 2.88 1.46
N PHE A 6 2.82 2.47 0.49
CA PHE A 6 1.48 1.96 0.77
C PHE A 6 1.11 0.83 -0.19
N THR A 7 0.05 0.11 0.16
CA THR A 7 -0.43 -1.03 -0.61
C THR A 7 -1.87 -0.77 -1.03
N ALA A 8 -2.16 -1.00 -2.31
CA ALA A 8 -3.52 -0.97 -2.83
C ALA A 8 -3.94 -2.37 -3.28
N THR A 9 -5.17 -2.75 -2.95
CA THR A 9 -5.79 -3.98 -3.45
C THR A 9 -7.08 -3.65 -4.17
N ILE A 10 -7.19 -4.09 -5.43
CA ILE A 10 -8.36 -3.86 -6.27
C ILE A 10 -8.95 -5.22 -6.64
N SER A 11 -10.18 -5.48 -6.19
CA SER A 11 -10.94 -6.69 -6.52
C SER A 11 -12.04 -6.36 -7.53
N LYS A 12 -12.18 -7.19 -8.57
CA LYS A 12 -13.24 -7.04 -9.57
C LYS A 12 -14.39 -8.03 -9.35
N ASN A 13 -14.09 -9.20 -8.80
CA ASN A 13 -15.01 -10.32 -8.50
C ASN A 13 -14.50 -11.08 -7.25
N SER A 14 -15.16 -12.19 -6.88
CA SER A 14 -14.74 -13.05 -5.76
C SER A 14 -13.48 -13.88 -6.01
N THR A 15 -12.86 -13.80 -7.18
CA THR A 15 -11.73 -14.68 -7.57
C THR A 15 -10.42 -13.96 -7.84
N ASP A 16 -10.44 -12.70 -8.29
CA ASP A 16 -9.21 -12.03 -8.74
C ASP A 16 -9.01 -10.71 -8.00
N MET A 17 -7.82 -10.58 -7.41
CA MET A 17 -7.35 -9.39 -6.71
C MET A 17 -6.05 -8.91 -7.34
N LEU A 18 -6.03 -7.65 -7.76
CA LEU A 18 -4.82 -6.96 -8.11
C LEU A 18 -4.21 -6.41 -6.82
N PHE A 19 -2.95 -6.77 -6.55
CA PHE A 19 -2.17 -6.30 -5.42
C PHE A 19 -1.02 -5.43 -5.92
N LEU A 20 -0.96 -4.20 -5.41
CA LEU A 20 -0.01 -3.17 -5.81
C LEU A 20 0.78 -2.70 -4.59
N GLU A 21 2.10 -2.70 -4.70
CA GLU A 21 2.97 -1.95 -3.81
C GLU A 21 3.30 -0.63 -4.48
N LEU A 22 2.92 0.46 -3.81
CA LEU A 22 3.01 1.81 -4.31
C LEU A 22 3.91 2.62 -3.39
N GLU A 23 4.59 3.59 -3.97
CA GLU A 23 5.33 4.61 -3.24
C GLU A 23 4.82 5.96 -3.70
N SER A 24 4.56 6.86 -2.76
CA SER A 24 4.38 8.27 -3.09
C SER A 24 5.58 9.09 -2.66
N ASN A 25 6.08 9.92 -3.57
CA ASN A 25 7.15 10.86 -3.34
C ASN A 25 6.86 12.17 -4.09
N GLU A 26 7.11 13.31 -3.46
CA GLU A 26 6.88 14.65 -4.04
C GLU A 26 5.48 14.85 -4.66
N GLY A 27 4.44 14.18 -4.13
CA GLY A 27 3.07 14.27 -4.64
C GLY A 27 2.74 13.33 -5.80
N GLU A 28 3.72 12.61 -6.34
CA GLU A 28 3.52 11.60 -7.38
C GLU A 28 3.37 10.21 -6.77
N VAL A 29 2.63 9.32 -7.44
CA VAL A 29 2.46 7.92 -7.04
C VAL A 29 3.16 7.04 -8.07
N GLY A 30 4.16 6.28 -7.62
CA GLY A 30 4.87 5.28 -8.41
C GLY A 30 4.47 3.86 -8.03
N VAL A 31 4.52 2.96 -9.02
CA VAL A 31 4.30 1.52 -8.83
C VAL A 31 5.63 0.80 -8.68
N ASN A 32 5.84 0.14 -7.53
CA ASN A 32 7.02 -0.69 -7.29
C ASN A 32 6.78 -2.14 -7.74
N HIS A 33 5.67 -2.73 -7.31
CA HIS A 33 5.30 -4.10 -7.67
C HIS A 33 3.83 -4.22 -7.99
N MET A 34 3.51 -5.05 -8.98
CA MET A 34 2.15 -5.33 -9.42
C MET A 34 1.98 -6.83 -9.61
N ARG A 35 1.08 -7.45 -8.85
CA ARG A 35 0.82 -8.89 -8.92
C ARG A 35 -0.66 -9.22 -8.84
N PHE A 36 -1.05 -10.34 -9.46
CA PHE A 36 -2.39 -10.88 -9.34
C PHE A 36 -2.41 -11.97 -8.27
N LEU A 37 -3.40 -11.89 -7.38
CA LEU A 37 -3.70 -12.87 -6.34
C LEU A 37 -5.08 -13.46 -6.58
N SER A 38 -5.26 -14.73 -6.23
CA SER A 38 -6.57 -15.36 -6.18
C SER A 38 -7.27 -15.00 -4.88
N ASN A 39 -8.45 -14.43 -4.96
CA ASN A 39 -9.23 -14.01 -3.79
C ASN A 39 -9.75 -15.20 -2.97
N LYS A 40 -9.81 -16.42 -3.53
CA LYS A 40 -10.05 -17.65 -2.75
C LYS A 40 -8.89 -17.95 -1.79
N ASP A 41 -7.67 -17.75 -2.25
CA ASP A 41 -6.47 -17.96 -1.42
C ASP A 41 -6.35 -16.88 -0.34
N VAL A 42 -6.93 -15.69 -0.58
CA VAL A 42 -6.91 -14.57 0.39
C VAL A 42 -8.04 -14.67 1.41
N SER A 43 -9.25 -15.12 1.01
CA SER A 43 -10.43 -15.14 1.87
C SER A 43 -10.44 -16.25 2.92
N ASP A 44 -9.83 -17.41 2.63
CA ASP A 44 -9.78 -18.56 3.54
C ASP A 44 -8.65 -18.46 4.58
N ILE A 45 -7.92 -17.35 4.58
CA ILE A 45 -6.65 -17.22 5.28
C ILE A 45 -6.69 -16.08 6.31
N SER A 46 -6.45 -16.42 7.57
CA SER A 46 -6.12 -15.44 8.62
C SER A 46 -4.75 -14.82 8.34
N GLY A 47 -4.52 -13.56 8.77
CA GLY A 47 -3.40 -12.71 8.34
C GLY A 47 -2.00 -13.35 8.29
N MET A 48 -1.74 -14.40 9.09
CA MET A 48 -0.47 -15.14 9.12
C MET A 48 -0.17 -15.96 7.84
N ASN A 49 -1.16 -16.48 7.08
CA ASN A 49 -0.85 -17.13 5.78
C ASN A 49 -1.00 -16.18 4.57
N LEU A 50 -1.48 -14.94 4.76
CA LEU A 50 -1.65 -14.01 3.64
C LEU A 50 -0.29 -13.60 3.06
N GLU A 51 0.70 -13.38 3.93
CA GLU A 51 2.08 -13.10 3.52
C GLU A 51 2.70 -14.28 2.77
N TRP A 52 2.39 -15.51 3.20
CA TRP A 52 2.84 -16.72 2.53
C TRP A 52 2.24 -16.86 1.12
N VAL A 53 0.94 -16.56 0.95
CA VAL A 53 0.31 -16.52 -0.38
C VAL A 53 0.96 -15.45 -1.26
N ARG A 54 1.22 -14.27 -0.71
CA ARG A 54 1.90 -13.17 -1.42
C ARG A 54 3.31 -13.54 -1.86
N GLN A 55 4.05 -14.29 -1.06
CA GLN A 55 5.41 -14.76 -1.37
C GLN A 55 5.43 -15.86 -2.44
N LYS A 56 4.37 -16.65 -2.55
CA LYS A 56 4.27 -17.73 -3.55
C LYS A 56 3.77 -17.25 -4.90
N ALA A 57 2.99 -16.18 -4.94
CA ALA A 57 2.46 -15.64 -6.19
C ALA A 57 3.59 -15.11 -7.08
N TYR A 58 3.42 -15.22 -8.39
CA TYR A 58 4.32 -14.56 -9.33
C TYR A 58 4.27 -13.03 -9.10
N CYS A 59 5.44 -12.43 -8.83
CA CYS A 59 5.54 -11.02 -8.46
C CYS A 59 5.29 -10.04 -9.61
N GLY A 60 5.04 -10.54 -10.83
CA GLY A 60 5.03 -9.73 -12.04
C GLY A 60 6.44 -9.51 -12.61
N PRO A 61 6.54 -8.91 -13.81
CA PRO A 61 7.81 -8.42 -14.33
C PRO A 61 8.29 -7.21 -13.50
N LEU A 62 9.56 -6.84 -13.67
CA LEU A 62 10.07 -5.59 -13.12
C LEU A 62 9.30 -4.42 -13.75
N PHE A 63 8.64 -3.58 -12.94
CA PHE A 63 7.78 -2.51 -13.43
C PHE A 63 8.53 -1.55 -14.37
N GLY A 64 9.78 -1.21 -14.03
CA GLY A 64 10.63 -0.37 -14.87
C GLY A 64 10.93 -0.92 -16.27
N GLN A 65 10.80 -2.25 -16.48
CA GLN A 65 11.01 -2.90 -17.77
C GLN A 65 9.74 -2.95 -18.65
N LEU A 66 8.59 -2.51 -18.13
CA LEU A 66 7.39 -2.36 -18.94
C LEU A 66 7.58 -1.24 -19.98
N SER A 67 6.86 -1.32 -21.10
CA SER A 67 6.80 -0.24 -22.08
C SER A 67 6.14 1.00 -21.48
N ASP A 68 6.56 2.18 -21.92
CA ASP A 68 6.06 3.45 -21.35
C ASP A 68 4.56 3.63 -21.58
N ASP A 69 4.04 3.28 -22.77
CA ASP A 69 2.59 3.24 -23.03
C ASP A 69 1.81 2.39 -22.01
N LEU A 70 2.39 1.28 -21.54
CA LEU A 70 1.73 0.43 -20.56
C LEU A 70 1.76 1.06 -19.16
N LYS A 71 2.87 1.71 -18.79
CA LYS A 71 2.98 2.44 -17.52
C LYS A 71 1.98 3.59 -17.48
N GLU A 72 1.87 4.39 -18.54
CA GLU A 72 0.91 5.49 -18.64
C GLU A 72 -0.54 5.00 -18.47
N ASN A 73 -0.90 3.87 -19.10
CA ASN A 73 -2.23 3.28 -18.94
C ASN A 73 -2.48 2.74 -17.51
N ILE A 74 -1.45 2.24 -16.83
CA ILE A 74 -1.55 1.81 -15.43
C ILE A 74 -1.76 3.04 -14.54
N ASP A 75 -1.03 4.12 -14.75
CA ASP A 75 -1.17 5.35 -13.98
C ASP A 75 -2.56 5.97 -14.17
N ALA A 76 -3.08 6.00 -15.41
CA ALA A 76 -4.45 6.42 -15.69
C ALA A 76 -5.48 5.53 -14.98
N PHE A 77 -5.29 4.20 -14.99
CA PHE A 77 -6.16 3.26 -14.30
C PHE A 77 -6.20 3.48 -12.77
N LEU A 78 -5.08 3.87 -12.17
CA LEU A 78 -4.98 4.21 -10.74
C LEU A 78 -5.64 5.57 -10.44
N ALA A 79 -5.40 6.58 -11.28
CA ALA A 79 -5.99 7.91 -11.15
C ALA A 79 -7.52 7.87 -11.25
N GLU A 80 -8.11 7.07 -12.15
CA GLU A 80 -9.56 6.85 -12.24
C GLU A 80 -10.19 6.31 -10.94
N ARG A 81 -9.39 5.74 -10.05
CA ARG A 81 -9.80 5.22 -8.74
C ARG A 81 -9.46 6.16 -7.58
N ASN A 82 -9.02 7.38 -7.87
CA ASN A 82 -8.53 8.38 -6.91
C ASN A 82 -7.28 7.91 -6.15
N ILE A 83 -6.44 7.08 -6.79
CA ILE A 83 -5.09 6.81 -6.32
C ILE A 83 -4.19 7.79 -7.07
N ASP A 84 -4.13 9.02 -6.55
CA ASP A 84 -3.49 10.17 -7.17
C ASP A 84 -2.84 11.09 -6.13
N THR A 85 -2.35 12.26 -6.56
CA THR A 85 -1.75 13.27 -5.68
C THR A 85 -2.67 13.71 -4.55
N GLY A 86 -3.99 13.74 -4.75
CA GLY A 86 -4.93 14.10 -3.70
C GLY A 86 -4.93 13.10 -2.54
N LEU A 87 -4.86 11.80 -2.86
CA LEU A 87 -4.70 10.75 -1.86
C LEU A 87 -3.36 10.88 -1.12
N THR A 88 -2.27 11.20 -1.84
CA THR A 88 -0.96 11.41 -1.23
C THR A 88 -0.99 12.51 -0.19
N LEU A 89 -1.53 13.69 -0.54
CA LEU A 89 -1.62 14.83 0.38
C LEU A 89 -2.44 14.47 1.62
N PHE A 90 -3.56 13.77 1.43
CA PHE A 90 -4.36 13.28 2.56
C PHE A 90 -3.58 12.32 3.46
N MET A 91 -2.84 11.36 2.87
CA MET A 91 -2.04 10.41 3.66
C MET A 91 -0.95 11.12 4.46
N GLN A 92 -0.28 12.13 3.89
CA GLN A 92 0.72 12.93 4.58
C GLN A 92 0.14 13.61 5.82
N ASP A 93 -0.93 14.41 5.64
CA ASP A 93 -1.61 15.11 6.73
C ASP A 93 -2.09 14.14 7.82
N TYR A 94 -2.66 13.00 7.40
CA TYR A 94 -3.17 11.99 8.32
C TYR A 94 -2.05 11.30 9.12
N ILE A 95 -0.92 10.98 8.48
CA ILE A 95 0.24 10.37 9.14
C ILE A 95 0.79 11.31 10.20
N GLU A 96 0.97 12.60 9.89
CA GLU A 96 1.46 13.59 10.86
C GLU A 96 0.54 13.73 12.07
N HIS A 97 -0.78 13.81 11.82
CA HIS A 97 -1.77 13.88 12.90
C HIS A 97 -1.76 12.61 13.77
N LYS A 98 -1.67 11.43 13.15
CA LYS A 98 -1.60 10.15 13.88
C LYS A 98 -0.32 10.01 14.69
N GLU A 99 0.82 10.40 14.13
CA GLU A 99 2.14 10.32 14.78
C GLU A 99 2.15 11.09 16.10
N GLN A 100 1.59 12.31 16.11
CA GLN A 100 1.49 13.09 17.34
C GLN A 100 0.68 12.38 18.43
N SER A 101 -0.41 11.71 18.05
CA SER A 101 -1.26 10.97 18.98
C SER A 101 -0.55 9.72 19.53
N GLU A 102 0.14 8.98 18.67
CA GLU A 102 0.93 7.80 19.05
C GLU A 102 2.12 8.17 19.92
N TYR A 103 2.79 9.29 19.65
CA TYR A 103 3.89 9.80 20.45
C TYR A 103 3.46 10.09 21.89
N LEU A 104 2.33 10.77 22.10
CA LEU A 104 1.79 11.03 23.43
C LEU A 104 1.42 9.73 24.17
N ASN A 105 0.85 8.76 23.46
CA ASN A 105 0.53 7.45 24.02
C ASN A 105 1.79 6.67 24.41
N TRP A 106 2.82 6.71 23.57
CA TRP A 106 4.12 6.10 23.82
C TRP A 106 4.79 6.71 25.05
N LEU A 107 4.82 8.04 25.17
CA LEU A 107 5.34 8.73 26.35
C LEU A 107 4.61 8.33 27.63
N ARG A 108 3.27 8.20 27.58
CA ARG A 108 2.47 7.76 28.73
C ARG A 108 2.85 6.34 29.15
N LYS A 109 2.96 5.42 28.19
CA LYS A 109 3.38 4.03 28.45
C LYS A 109 4.79 3.98 29.05
N PHE A 110 5.71 4.77 28.51
CA PHE A 110 7.08 4.84 29.00
C PHE A 110 7.14 5.38 30.44
N LYS A 111 6.39 6.44 30.74
CA LYS A 111 6.25 6.95 32.10
C LYS A 111 5.74 5.88 33.07
N SER A 112 4.64 5.20 32.72
CA SER A 112 4.08 4.13 33.56
C SER A 112 5.04 2.96 33.77
N PHE A 113 5.89 2.65 32.80
CA PHE A 113 6.91 1.62 32.94
C PHE A 113 8.02 2.03 33.92
N VAL A 114 8.42 3.31 33.94
CA VAL A 114 9.48 3.81 34.84
C VAL A 114 8.97 4.01 36.28
N GLU A 115 7.68 4.31 36.46
CA GLU A 115 7.07 4.54 37.78
C GLU A 115 6.61 3.26 38.49
N ALA A 116 6.59 2.11 37.81
CA ALA A 116 6.22 0.80 38.36
C ALA A 116 7.38 0.14 39.13
#